data_AF-A0A485ADL0-F1
#
_entry.id   AF-A0A485ADL0-F1
#
_cell.length_a   1.000
_cell.length_b   1.000
_cell.length_c   1.000
_cell.angle_alpha   90.00
_cell.angle_beta   90.00
_cell.angle_gamma   90.00
#
_symmetry.space_group_name_H-M   'P 1'
#
loop_
_entity.id
_entity.type
_entity.pdbx_description
1 polymer ?
#
loop_
_entity_poly.entity_id
_entity_poly.type
_entity_poly.pdbx_seq_one_letter_code
_entity_poly.pdbx_strand_id
1 'polypeptide(L)'
;MSLFVSAKSIVRKNNLKEFFYEVGTEETNGGLTDISAYEGFIVELNKRLNDEGLPQPLFIVGQTGTLTRLTKNVGHFNDTQSAELSAISTRYGVGLKEHNGDYLPDEILLKHPGLGITAMNVAPAYGTIETRAYLKLAEVEKDLAAKGFIKSASDLKTVLTRECVLSHKWEKWMTDEHKK
;
A
#
# COMPACT_ATOMS: atom_id res chain seq x y z
N MET A 1 -16.20 -15.53 -7.18
CA MET A 1 -16.39 -16.69 -6.27
C MET A 1 -15.36 -17.78 -6.45
N SER A 2 -15.02 -18.23 -7.67
CA SER A 2 -14.04 -19.32 -7.92
C SER A 2 -12.71 -19.22 -7.13
N LEU A 3 -12.13 -18.01 -7.01
CA LEU A 3 -10.91 -17.78 -6.23
C LEU A 3 -11.08 -18.11 -4.74
N PHE A 4 -12.16 -17.64 -4.10
CA PHE A 4 -12.42 -17.87 -2.68
C PHE A 4 -12.70 -19.34 -2.36
N VAL A 5 -13.45 -20.01 -3.24
CA VAL A 5 -13.70 -21.46 -3.12
C VAL A 5 -12.41 -22.25 -3.26
N SER A 6 -11.53 -21.84 -4.19
CA SER A 6 -10.20 -22.44 -4.35
C SER A 6 -9.34 -22.24 -3.12
N ALA A 7 -9.30 -21.04 -2.54
CA ALA A 7 -8.60 -20.77 -1.28
C ALA A 7 -9.12 -21.66 -0.13
N LYS A 8 -10.45 -21.77 0.05
CA LYS A 8 -11.06 -22.67 1.04
C LYS A 8 -10.66 -24.13 0.83
N SER A 9 -10.59 -24.58 -0.43
CA SER A 9 -10.14 -25.94 -0.77
C SER A 9 -8.67 -26.17 -0.39
N ILE A 10 -7.79 -25.20 -0.66
CA ILE A 10 -6.37 -25.26 -0.30
C ILE A 10 -6.19 -25.31 1.22
N VAL A 11 -6.91 -24.46 1.96
CA VAL A 11 -6.88 -24.42 3.43
C VAL A 11 -7.26 -25.79 4.01
N ARG A 12 -8.34 -26.40 3.52
CA ARG A 12 -8.77 -27.74 3.93
C ARG A 12 -7.74 -28.81 3.57
N LYS A 13 -7.24 -28.81 2.33
CA LYS A 13 -6.27 -29.79 1.83
C LYS A 13 -4.96 -29.79 2.64
N ASN A 14 -4.55 -28.62 3.12
CA ASN A 14 -3.30 -28.45 3.86
C ASN A 14 -3.50 -28.41 5.39
N ASN A 15 -4.70 -28.69 5.90
CA ASN A 15 -5.03 -28.64 7.33
C ASN A 15 -4.64 -27.31 8.00
N LEU A 16 -4.86 -26.19 7.30
CA LEU A 16 -4.65 -24.84 7.83
C LEU A 16 -5.85 -24.40 8.68
N LYS A 17 -5.61 -23.60 9.71
CA LYS A 17 -6.66 -23.16 10.66
C LYS A 17 -7.74 -22.31 9.99
N GLU A 18 -7.33 -21.28 9.29
CA GLU A 18 -8.23 -20.27 8.73
C GLU A 18 -7.56 -19.51 7.58
N PHE A 19 -8.36 -18.77 6.82
CA PHE A 19 -7.87 -17.80 5.86
C PHE A 19 -8.72 -16.54 5.94
N PHE A 20 -8.07 -15.41 5.72
CA PHE A 20 -8.69 -14.10 5.63
C PHE A 20 -8.34 -13.48 4.29
N TYR A 21 -9.17 -12.53 3.86
CA TYR A 21 -8.93 -11.81 2.63
C TYR A 21 -9.45 -10.39 2.72
N GLU A 22 -8.89 -9.57 1.85
CA GLU A 22 -9.43 -8.27 1.51
C GLU A 22 -10.13 -8.34 0.15
N VAL A 23 -11.06 -7.42 -0.06
CA VAL A 23 -11.74 -7.21 -1.34
C VAL A 23 -11.71 -5.75 -1.69
N GLY A 24 -11.80 -5.45 -2.98
CA GLY A 24 -11.79 -4.09 -3.50
C GLY A 24 -12.18 -4.12 -4.96
N THR A 25 -12.76 -3.03 -5.43
CA THR A 25 -13.05 -2.80 -6.86
C THR A 25 -12.38 -1.53 -7.37
N GLU A 26 -11.60 -0.87 -6.52
CA GLU A 26 -10.92 0.37 -6.80
C GLU A 26 -9.78 0.21 -7.80
N GLU A 27 -9.63 1.20 -8.67
CA GLU A 27 -8.39 1.39 -9.40
C GLU A 27 -7.40 2.19 -8.54
N THR A 28 -6.13 1.77 -8.50
CA THR A 28 -5.05 2.43 -7.76
C THR A 28 -4.60 3.77 -8.37
N ASN A 29 -5.43 4.36 -9.22
CA ASN A 29 -5.11 5.56 -9.99
C ASN A 29 -5.51 6.88 -9.29
N GLY A 30 -6.09 6.80 -8.08
CA GLY A 30 -6.58 7.94 -7.30
C GLY A 30 -8.09 8.14 -7.45
N GLY A 31 -8.62 9.24 -6.91
CA GLY A 31 -10.06 9.57 -6.99
C GLY A 31 -10.76 9.42 -5.64
N LEU A 32 -12.07 9.21 -5.68
CA LEU A 32 -12.92 8.97 -4.52
C LEU A 32 -13.83 7.80 -4.83
N THR A 33 -14.02 6.91 -3.87
CA THR A 33 -14.96 5.79 -4.05
C THR A 33 -16.40 6.31 -4.02
N ASP A 34 -17.21 5.90 -4.99
CA ASP A 34 -18.65 6.17 -4.95
C ASP A 34 -19.31 5.39 -3.80
N ILE A 35 -19.99 6.12 -2.92
CA ILE A 35 -20.58 5.59 -1.70
C ILE A 35 -21.64 4.53 -1.99
N SER A 36 -22.50 4.77 -2.98
CA SER A 36 -23.61 3.85 -3.30
C SER A 36 -23.09 2.56 -3.94
N ALA A 37 -22.12 2.67 -4.84
CA ALA A 37 -21.45 1.53 -5.45
C ALA A 37 -20.69 0.70 -4.40
N TYR A 38 -20.04 1.37 -3.44
CA TYR A 38 -19.31 0.72 -2.34
C TYR A 38 -20.24 -0.11 -1.46
N GLU A 39 -21.33 0.48 -0.97
CA GLU A 39 -22.30 -0.26 -0.15
C GLU A 39 -22.98 -1.39 -0.95
N GLY A 40 -23.40 -1.10 -2.19
CA GLY A 40 -23.99 -2.10 -3.07
C GLY A 40 -23.08 -3.30 -3.33
N PHE A 41 -21.77 -3.05 -3.49
CA PHE A 41 -20.77 -4.11 -3.63
C PHE A 41 -20.67 -4.98 -2.38
N ILE A 42 -20.61 -4.39 -1.18
CA ILE A 42 -20.55 -5.15 0.08
C ILE A 42 -21.80 -6.03 0.24
N VAL A 43 -22.99 -5.48 0.00
CA VAL A 43 -24.26 -6.21 0.12
C VAL A 43 -24.29 -7.43 -0.80
N GLU A 44 -23.98 -7.22 -2.08
CA GLU A 44 -23.99 -8.30 -3.08
C GLU A 44 -22.89 -9.32 -2.83
N LEU A 45 -21.70 -8.89 -2.39
CA LEU A 45 -20.61 -9.78 -2.03
C LEU A 45 -21.00 -10.66 -0.84
N ASN A 46 -21.49 -10.06 0.25
CA ASN A 46 -21.85 -10.79 1.47
C ASN A 46 -22.91 -11.85 1.19
N LYS A 47 -23.90 -11.54 0.34
CA LYS A 47 -24.89 -12.50 -0.13
C LYS A 47 -24.23 -13.71 -0.81
N ARG A 48 -23.35 -13.47 -1.79
CA ARG A 48 -22.66 -14.56 -2.52
C ARG A 48 -21.73 -15.37 -1.62
N LEU A 49 -21.06 -14.73 -0.67
CA LEU A 49 -20.20 -15.42 0.30
C LEU A 49 -21.02 -16.32 1.23
N ASN A 50 -22.19 -15.86 1.68
CA ASN A 50 -23.10 -16.65 2.49
C ASN A 50 -23.63 -17.87 1.71
N ASP A 51 -24.01 -17.68 0.44
CA ASP A 51 -24.48 -18.78 -0.44
C ASP A 51 -23.42 -19.90 -0.60
N GLU A 52 -22.14 -19.54 -0.55
CA GLU A 52 -20.99 -20.47 -0.67
C GLU A 52 -20.42 -20.94 0.69
N GLY A 53 -20.99 -20.47 1.81
CA GLY A 53 -20.51 -20.71 3.17
C GLY A 53 -19.05 -20.26 3.36
N LEU A 54 -18.68 -19.12 2.79
CA LEU A 54 -17.37 -18.49 2.91
C LEU A 54 -17.38 -17.43 4.04
N PRO A 55 -16.24 -17.20 4.72
CA PRO A 55 -16.16 -16.15 5.74
C PRO A 55 -16.34 -14.77 5.09
N GLN A 56 -16.73 -13.75 5.86
CA GLN A 56 -16.73 -12.38 5.36
C GLN A 56 -15.27 -11.86 5.24
N PRO A 57 -14.97 -10.92 4.32
CA PRO A 57 -13.65 -10.31 4.25
C PRO A 57 -13.31 -9.57 5.55
N LEU A 58 -12.03 -9.49 5.89
CA LEU A 58 -11.58 -8.63 7.02
C LEU A 58 -11.57 -7.16 6.62
N PHE A 59 -11.18 -6.90 5.38
CA PHE A 59 -11.06 -5.55 4.85
C PHE A 59 -11.79 -5.41 3.52
N ILE A 60 -12.40 -4.24 3.35
CA ILE A 60 -12.78 -3.76 2.04
C ILE A 60 -11.99 -2.50 1.74
N VAL A 61 -11.41 -2.47 0.55
CA VAL A 61 -10.61 -1.35 0.11
C VAL A 61 -11.51 -0.22 -0.38
N GLY A 62 -11.27 0.98 0.11
CA GLY A 62 -11.90 2.22 -0.34
C GLY A 62 -10.84 3.26 -0.67
N GLN A 63 -11.11 4.07 -1.69
CA GLN A 63 -10.26 5.18 -2.09
C GLN A 63 -10.67 6.44 -1.33
N THR A 64 -9.78 6.91 -0.47
CA THR A 64 -9.97 8.05 0.44
C THR A 64 -9.44 9.36 -0.12
N GLY A 65 -8.93 9.35 -1.36
CA GLY A 65 -8.34 10.50 -2.03
C GLY A 65 -6.81 10.46 -2.11
N THR A 66 -6.17 9.41 -1.60
CA THR A 66 -4.71 9.29 -1.55
C THR A 66 -4.15 8.83 -2.90
N LEU A 67 -2.97 9.35 -3.25
CA LEU A 67 -2.29 8.95 -4.47
C LEU A 67 -0.78 9.11 -4.37
N THR A 68 -0.05 8.01 -4.35
CA THR A 68 1.41 8.04 -4.36
C THR A 68 1.92 8.22 -5.79
N ARG A 69 2.77 9.21 -5.99
CA ARG A 69 3.57 9.40 -7.21
C ARG A 69 5.00 9.74 -6.83
N LEU A 70 5.95 8.97 -7.37
CA LEU A 70 7.36 9.08 -7.02
C LEU A 70 7.55 8.99 -5.50
N THR A 71 8.04 10.07 -4.87
CA THR A 71 8.30 10.16 -3.43
C THR A 71 7.34 11.12 -2.72
N LYS A 72 6.13 11.29 -3.26
CA LYS A 72 5.10 12.19 -2.72
C LYS A 72 3.73 11.55 -2.74
N ASN A 73 2.88 11.96 -1.81
CA ASN A 73 1.44 11.83 -1.96
C ASN A 73 0.95 13.09 -2.70
N VAL A 74 0.34 12.90 -3.86
CA VAL A 74 -0.21 13.97 -4.69
C VAL A 74 -1.74 13.94 -4.71
N GLY A 75 -2.33 13.07 -3.90
CA GLY A 75 -3.77 12.98 -3.73
C GLY A 75 -4.35 14.10 -2.86
N HIS A 76 -5.67 14.12 -2.78
CA HIS A 76 -6.44 15.03 -1.94
C HIS A 76 -7.30 14.20 -1.00
N PHE A 77 -6.73 13.86 0.17
CA PHE A 77 -7.42 13.10 1.21
C PHE A 77 -8.74 13.77 1.62
N ASN A 78 -9.79 12.97 1.78
CA ASN A 78 -11.13 13.43 2.12
C ASN A 78 -11.58 12.80 3.44
N ASP A 79 -11.47 13.58 4.53
CA ASP A 79 -11.87 13.16 5.88
C ASP A 79 -13.33 12.66 5.93
N THR A 80 -14.25 13.44 5.35
CA THR A 80 -15.70 13.18 5.41
C THR A 80 -16.05 11.88 4.71
N GLN A 81 -15.53 11.68 3.50
CA GLN A 81 -15.81 10.45 2.75
C GLN A 81 -15.15 9.23 3.42
N SER A 82 -13.95 9.39 3.98
CA SER A 82 -13.27 8.30 4.69
C SER A 82 -14.10 7.81 5.89
N ALA A 83 -14.66 8.75 6.67
CA ALA A 83 -15.57 8.41 7.77
C ALA A 83 -16.85 7.73 7.28
N GLU A 84 -17.41 8.17 6.15
CA GLU A 84 -18.61 7.57 5.56
C GLU A 84 -18.37 6.14 5.08
N LEU A 85 -17.27 5.90 4.35
CA LEU A 85 -16.85 4.56 3.92
C LEU A 85 -16.57 3.63 5.11
N SER A 86 -15.93 4.15 6.16
CA SER A 86 -15.69 3.40 7.39
C SER A 86 -17.00 3.04 8.10
N ALA A 87 -17.92 3.99 8.22
CA ALA A 87 -19.22 3.75 8.84
C ALA A 87 -20.02 2.70 8.06
N ILE A 88 -19.98 2.73 6.72
CA ILE A 88 -20.62 1.73 5.86
C ILE A 88 -20.01 0.36 6.08
N SER A 89 -18.69 0.22 5.89
CA SER A 89 -18.00 -1.07 6.02
C SER A 89 -18.20 -1.70 7.41
N THR A 90 -18.13 -0.88 8.47
CA THR A 90 -18.35 -1.32 9.86
C THR A 90 -19.75 -1.90 10.07
N ARG A 91 -20.80 -1.36 9.44
CA ARG A 91 -22.17 -1.92 9.54
C ARG A 91 -22.26 -3.37 9.04
N TYR A 92 -21.38 -3.75 8.12
CA TYR A 92 -21.32 -5.09 7.55
C TYR A 92 -20.22 -5.97 8.17
N GLY A 93 -19.58 -5.49 9.25
CA GLY A 93 -18.55 -6.25 9.97
C GLY A 93 -17.20 -6.34 9.26
N VAL A 94 -16.92 -5.41 8.34
CA VAL A 94 -15.67 -5.35 7.57
C VAL A 94 -14.96 -4.03 7.87
N GLY A 95 -13.63 -4.03 7.95
CA GLY A 95 -12.87 -2.80 8.15
C GLY A 95 -12.59 -2.06 6.84
N LEU A 96 -12.60 -0.73 6.85
CA LEU A 96 -12.10 0.08 5.73
C LEU A 96 -10.57 -0.03 5.67
N LYS A 97 -10.06 -0.37 4.49
CA LYS A 97 -8.64 -0.31 4.17
C LYS A 97 -8.38 0.69 3.04
N GLU A 98 -7.28 1.42 3.09
CA GLU A 98 -6.85 2.27 1.98
C GLU A 98 -5.49 1.86 1.41
N HIS A 99 -5.25 2.30 0.16
CA HIS A 99 -3.94 2.23 -0.48
C HIS A 99 -3.21 3.56 -0.37
N ASN A 100 -1.96 3.61 -0.85
CA ASN A 100 -1.23 4.87 -1.03
C ASN A 100 -1.03 5.69 0.25
N GLY A 101 -0.80 5.03 1.38
CA GLY A 101 -0.47 5.66 2.66
C GLY A 101 0.91 6.29 2.71
N ASP A 102 1.75 6.03 1.72
CA ASP A 102 3.09 6.59 1.61
C ASP A 102 3.05 8.12 1.52
N TYR A 103 3.95 8.75 2.28
CA TYR A 103 4.19 10.21 2.27
C TYR A 103 3.00 11.07 2.68
N LEU A 104 2.00 10.50 3.37
CA LEU A 104 0.95 11.29 4.00
C LEU A 104 1.51 12.16 5.14
N PRO A 105 1.03 13.40 5.30
CA PRO A 105 1.30 14.22 6.48
C PRO A 105 0.83 13.56 7.78
N ASP A 106 1.57 13.77 8.87
CA ASP A 106 1.23 13.24 10.20
C ASP A 106 -0.17 13.66 10.66
N GLU A 107 -0.62 14.88 10.33
CA GLU A 107 -1.96 15.36 10.63
C GLU A 107 -3.08 14.51 10.02
N ILE A 108 -2.86 13.96 8.82
CA ILE A 108 -3.80 13.05 8.16
C ILE A 108 -3.72 11.67 8.83
N LEU A 109 -2.51 11.17 9.08
CA LEU A 109 -2.30 9.87 9.74
C LEU A 109 -2.93 9.82 11.13
N LEU A 110 -2.81 10.89 11.90
CA LEU A 110 -3.39 10.99 13.25
C LEU A 110 -4.93 11.03 13.23
N LYS A 111 -5.58 11.43 12.12
CA LYS A 111 -7.03 11.36 11.98
C LYS A 111 -7.54 9.95 11.73
N HIS A 112 -6.73 9.05 11.16
CA HIS A 112 -7.18 7.73 10.70
C HIS A 112 -7.95 6.92 11.76
N PRO A 113 -7.47 6.77 13.01
CA PRO A 113 -8.22 6.06 14.04
C PRO A 113 -9.58 6.71 14.35
N GLY A 114 -9.65 8.05 14.34
CA GLY A 114 -10.88 8.79 14.59
C GLY A 114 -11.89 8.72 13.43
N LEU A 115 -11.40 8.55 12.21
CA LEU A 115 -12.23 8.34 11.01
C LEU A 115 -12.63 6.86 10.81
N GLY A 116 -12.12 5.96 11.66
CA GLY A 116 -12.40 4.52 11.58
C GLY A 116 -11.70 3.81 10.41
N ILE A 117 -10.63 4.39 9.85
CA ILE A 117 -9.81 3.68 8.87
C ILE A 117 -9.06 2.57 9.61
N THR A 118 -9.33 1.32 9.23
CA THR A 118 -8.85 0.14 9.96
C THR A 118 -7.43 -0.25 9.55
N ALA A 119 -7.10 -0.08 8.27
CA ALA A 119 -5.80 -0.43 7.72
C ALA A 119 -5.40 0.50 6.56
N MET A 120 -4.10 0.60 6.32
CA MET A 120 -3.54 1.37 5.21
C MET A 120 -2.26 0.70 4.72
N ASN A 121 -2.07 0.66 3.41
CA ASN A 121 -0.80 0.20 2.84
C ASN A 121 0.25 1.32 2.83
N VAL A 122 1.45 0.99 3.29
CA VAL A 122 2.69 1.78 3.11
C VAL A 122 3.77 0.83 2.62
N ALA A 123 4.48 1.20 1.54
CA ALA A 123 5.52 0.33 0.98
C ALA A 123 6.65 1.11 0.27
N PRO A 124 6.40 1.87 -0.82
CA PRO A 124 7.41 2.70 -1.48
C PRO A 124 8.27 3.58 -0.55
N ALA A 125 7.68 4.10 0.53
CA ALA A 125 8.36 4.92 1.51
C ALA A 125 9.50 4.16 2.21
N TYR A 126 9.30 2.88 2.54
CA TYR A 126 10.33 2.06 3.18
C TYR A 126 11.56 1.89 2.29
N GLY A 127 11.36 1.50 1.02
CA GLY A 127 12.47 1.37 0.07
C GLY A 127 13.21 2.69 -0.18
N THR A 128 12.47 3.81 -0.17
CA THR A 128 13.05 5.15 -0.31
C THR A 128 13.93 5.53 0.89
N ILE A 129 13.43 5.29 2.12
CA ILE A 129 14.16 5.58 3.35
C ILE A 129 15.41 4.69 3.45
N GLU A 130 15.26 3.40 3.16
CA GLU A 130 16.37 2.45 3.13
C GLU A 130 17.46 2.88 2.14
N THR A 131 17.08 3.22 0.91
CA THR A 131 18.03 3.69 -0.11
C THR A 131 18.75 4.97 0.34
N ARG A 132 18.04 5.93 0.93
CA ARG A 132 18.64 7.16 1.47
C ARG A 132 19.63 6.86 2.58
N ALA A 133 19.34 5.88 3.45
CA ALA A 133 20.25 5.45 4.50
C ALA A 133 21.54 4.83 3.93
N TYR A 134 21.43 3.93 2.94
CA TYR A 134 22.61 3.37 2.26
C TYR A 134 23.47 4.44 1.61
N LEU A 135 22.85 5.39 0.91
CA LEU A 135 23.59 6.50 0.29
C LEU A 135 24.29 7.37 1.34
N LYS A 136 23.63 7.66 2.47
CA LYS A 136 24.23 8.43 3.57
C LYS A 136 25.43 7.68 4.17
N LEU A 137 25.30 6.38 4.39
CA LEU A 137 26.38 5.54 4.92
C LEU A 137 27.57 5.48 3.95
N ALA A 138 27.34 5.39 2.63
CA ALA A 138 28.40 5.43 1.64
C ALA A 138 29.18 6.76 1.67
N GLU A 139 28.52 7.89 1.93
CA GLU A 139 29.22 9.18 2.08
C GLU A 139 30.01 9.26 3.41
N VAL A 140 29.48 8.70 4.51
CA VAL A 140 30.22 8.59 5.78
C VAL A 140 31.47 7.74 5.62
N GLU A 141 31.35 6.60 4.92
CA GLU A 141 32.48 5.70 4.66
C GLU A 141 33.59 6.40 3.86
N LYS A 142 33.23 7.18 2.84
CA LYS A 142 34.18 8.01 2.07
C LYS A 142 34.90 9.03 2.94
N ASP A 143 34.17 9.73 3.81
CA ASP A 143 34.78 10.70 4.74
C ASP A 143 35.77 10.03 5.71
N LEU A 144 35.40 8.88 6.27
CA LEU A 144 36.28 8.10 7.16
C LEU A 144 37.53 7.60 6.44
N ALA A 145 37.39 7.12 5.19
CA ALA A 145 38.52 6.68 4.38
C ALA A 145 39.46 7.85 4.03
N ALA A 146 38.90 9.01 3.66
CA ALA A 146 39.67 10.21 3.36
C ALA A 146 40.48 10.73 4.56
N LYS A 147 39.97 10.51 5.78
CA LYS A 147 40.65 10.85 7.04
C LYS A 147 41.55 9.74 7.57
N GLY A 148 41.64 8.60 6.89
CA GLY A 148 42.49 7.47 7.28
C GLY A 148 41.97 6.64 8.47
N PHE A 149 40.72 6.83 8.90
CA PHE A 149 40.11 6.03 9.97
C PHE A 149 39.78 4.61 9.53
N ILE A 150 39.59 4.39 8.22
CA ILE A 150 39.41 3.07 7.61
C ILE A 150 40.31 2.96 6.37
N LYS A 151 40.61 1.71 5.96
CA LYS A 151 41.54 1.44 4.84
C LYS A 151 41.04 1.99 3.50
N SER A 152 39.75 1.85 3.22
CA SER A 152 39.11 2.23 1.96
C SER A 152 37.61 2.28 2.15
N ALA A 153 36.92 3.08 1.35
CA ALA A 153 35.47 3.02 1.23
C ALA A 153 35.03 1.97 0.21
N SER A 154 33.84 1.42 0.39
CA SER A 154 33.13 0.63 -0.60
C SER A 154 32.67 1.49 -1.77
N ASP A 155 32.29 0.81 -2.86
CA ASP A 155 31.70 1.44 -4.05
C ASP A 155 30.18 1.27 -4.11
N LEU A 156 29.53 1.12 -2.94
CA LEU A 156 28.11 0.76 -2.83
C LEU A 156 27.21 1.68 -3.66
N LYS A 157 27.43 3.00 -3.60
CA LYS A 157 26.64 3.98 -4.34
C LYS A 157 26.70 3.72 -5.85
N THR A 158 27.90 3.51 -6.39
CA THR A 158 28.10 3.28 -7.82
C THR A 158 27.46 1.97 -8.26
N VAL A 159 27.70 0.88 -7.52
CA VAL A 159 27.11 -0.43 -7.80
C VAL A 159 25.59 -0.35 -7.75
N LEU A 160 25.03 0.22 -6.68
CA LEU A 160 23.57 0.36 -6.51
C LEU A 160 22.97 1.17 -7.67
N THR A 161 23.55 2.32 -8.03
CA THR A 161 23.09 3.13 -9.16
C THR A 161 23.14 2.34 -10.47
N ARG A 162 24.25 1.65 -10.75
CA ARG A 162 24.40 0.84 -11.96
C ARG A 162 23.32 -0.25 -12.06
N GLU A 163 23.16 -1.05 -11.00
CA GLU A 163 22.18 -2.15 -11.00
C GLU A 163 20.74 -1.61 -11.12
N CYS A 164 20.42 -0.50 -10.45
CA CYS A 164 19.11 0.14 -10.59
C CYS A 164 18.83 0.58 -12.03
N VAL A 165 19.78 1.26 -12.68
CA VAL A 165 19.63 1.73 -14.07
C VAL A 165 19.46 0.55 -15.03
N LEU A 166 20.36 -0.43 -14.96
CA LEU A 166 20.35 -1.61 -15.84
C LEU A 166 19.14 -2.53 -15.63
N SER A 167 18.43 -2.41 -14.51
CA SER A 167 17.22 -3.21 -14.27
C SER A 167 16.03 -2.82 -15.13
N HIS A 168 15.99 -1.59 -15.65
CA HIS A 168 14.85 -0.99 -16.38
C HIS A 168 13.49 -1.01 -15.64
N LYS A 169 13.43 -1.49 -14.39
CA LYS A 169 12.18 -1.59 -13.60
C LYS A 169 11.54 -0.23 -13.30
N TRP A 170 12.32 0.83 -13.42
CA TRP A 170 11.94 2.22 -13.17
C TRP A 170 11.22 2.88 -14.35
N GLU A 171 11.38 2.37 -15.58
CA GLU A 171 10.97 3.10 -16.79
C GLU A 171 9.48 3.41 -16.88
N LYS A 172 8.63 2.49 -16.43
CA LYS A 172 7.16 2.69 -16.44
C LYS A 172 6.68 3.69 -15.38
N TRP A 173 7.51 4.03 -14.40
CA TRP A 173 7.18 4.92 -13.29
C TRP A 173 7.72 6.34 -13.48
N MET A 174 8.61 6.53 -14.45
CA MET A 174 9.28 7.80 -14.73
C MET A 174 8.64 8.49 -15.95
N THR A 175 8.44 9.80 -15.84
CA THR A 175 7.99 10.63 -16.98
C THR A 175 9.12 10.83 -17.99
N ASP A 176 8.81 11.28 -19.20
CA ASP A 176 9.83 11.52 -20.25
C ASP A 176 10.87 12.57 -19.85
N GLU A 177 10.51 13.48 -18.94
CA GLU A 177 11.45 14.43 -18.34
C GLU A 177 12.54 13.74 -17.51
N HIS A 178 12.20 12.62 -16.85
CA HIS A 178 13.12 11.85 -16.03
C HIS A 178 13.94 10.81 -16.83
N LYS A 179 13.63 10.62 -18.11
CA LYS A 179 14.31 9.65 -19.01
C LYS A 179 15.40 10.28 -19.89
N LYS A 180 15.57 11.59 -19.81
CA LYS A 180 16.61 12.36 -20.51
C LYS A 180 17.90 12.37 -19.69
#